data_AF-A0A7X8BTD3-F1
#
_entry.id   AF-A0A7X8BTD3-F1
#
_cell.length_a   1.000
_cell.length_b   1.000
_cell.length_c   1.000
_cell.angle_alpha   90.00
_cell.angle_beta   90.00
_cell.angle_gamma   90.00
#
_symmetry.space_group_name_H-M   'P 1'
#
loop_
_entity.id
_entity.type
_entity.pdbx_description
1 polymer ?
#
loop_
_entity_poly.entity_id
_entity_poly.type
_entity_poly.pdbx_seq_one_letter_code
_entity_poly.pdbx_strand_id
1 'polypeptide(L)'
;MKKLLILTFIFISISSFGKIHLVSLNAYQSENSVTFNKISLAVRQADEGDTLLIDEGWYDNDFFVISKKLVLIGKQAGKGFRTDKTENTAESIITFSNCSENLLLINGSGTVIDGITFGNLSGELIGGIYVNADHVIIRNCKIINSLMSGIFLSAQAKNSIIENNFLINTGCEAILSNAKDAVILNNYIYKNSEFSAISTSTKAIIRGNQIENPAESGIYLIGNQAVLSVITTNNVVNGTAVSIIYPSENPNEEGLTPETTPVTLEAQSFFDNKTGNNINHQKINLFNNFSSQAAKGISGLLNHDNRSSDPFTSQNLMLRSKDISAPPSLSSLLRIQN
;
A
#
# COMPACT_ATOMS: atom_id res chain seq x y z
N MET A 1 -46.84 25.27 -1.46
CA MET A 1 -46.43 24.44 -0.31
C MET A 1 -44.90 24.30 -0.33
N LYS A 2 -44.21 25.00 0.58
CA LYS A 2 -42.75 24.97 0.73
C LYS A 2 -42.36 23.69 1.50
N LYS A 3 -41.58 22.79 0.88
CA LYS A 3 -40.92 21.71 1.62
C LYS A 3 -39.65 22.29 2.25
N LEU A 4 -39.77 22.64 3.52
CA LEU A 4 -38.66 22.97 4.41
C LEU A 4 -38.01 21.63 4.81
N LEU A 5 -36.86 21.31 4.21
CA LEU A 5 -36.06 20.14 4.57
C LEU A 5 -35.34 20.46 5.89
N ILE A 6 -35.79 19.84 6.99
CA ILE A 6 -35.19 19.98 8.31
C ILE A 6 -33.87 19.19 8.32
N LEU A 7 -32.76 19.92 8.25
CA LEU A 7 -31.42 19.39 8.47
C LEU A 7 -31.22 19.27 10.00
N THR A 8 -31.22 18.04 10.53
CA THR A 8 -31.01 17.80 11.96
C THR A 8 -29.51 17.92 12.25
N PHE A 9 -29.11 19.03 12.85
CA PHE A 9 -27.74 19.27 13.32
C PHE A 9 -27.46 18.42 14.58
N ILE A 10 -26.53 17.48 14.49
CA ILE A 10 -25.90 16.85 15.64
C ILE A 10 -24.80 17.81 16.13
N PHE A 11 -25.02 18.47 17.26
CA PHE A 11 -24.00 19.24 17.97
C PHE A 11 -23.08 18.26 18.72
N ILE A 12 -22.02 17.80 18.05
CA ILE A 12 -20.81 17.37 18.73
C ILE A 12 -20.01 18.64 18.98
N SER A 13 -19.56 18.86 20.21
CA SER A 13 -18.65 19.94 20.59
C SER A 13 -17.31 19.75 19.85
N ILE A 14 -17.21 20.38 18.68
CA ILE A 14 -16.07 20.25 17.77
C ILE A 14 -15.19 21.47 18.00
N SER A 15 -14.01 21.22 18.56
CA SER A 15 -12.87 22.11 18.50
C SER A 15 -12.65 22.55 17.05
N SER A 16 -12.84 23.85 16.79
CA SER A 16 -12.45 24.56 15.56
C SER A 16 -12.55 23.73 14.28
N PHE A 17 -13.70 23.73 13.63
CA PHE A 17 -13.76 23.28 12.24
C PHE A 17 -12.80 24.13 11.41
N GLY A 18 -11.84 23.50 10.74
CA GLY A 18 -10.99 24.17 9.77
C GLY A 18 -11.84 24.81 8.66
N LYS A 19 -11.25 25.78 7.96
CA LYS A 19 -11.88 26.45 6.82
C LYS A 19 -12.08 25.45 5.69
N ILE A 20 -13.05 25.76 4.83
CA ILE A 20 -13.30 25.02 3.60
C ILE A 20 -12.71 25.81 2.43
N HIS A 21 -11.86 25.15 1.65
CA HIS A 21 -11.28 25.66 0.41
C HIS A 21 -11.91 24.94 -0.77
N LEU A 22 -12.39 25.69 -1.76
CA LEU A 22 -12.94 25.12 -2.99
C LEU A 22 -11.83 25.08 -4.04
N VAL A 23 -11.66 23.93 -4.68
CA VAL A 23 -10.73 23.75 -5.80
C VAL A 23 -11.52 23.37 -7.04
N SER A 24 -11.40 24.17 -8.09
CA SER A 24 -12.15 23.99 -9.34
C SER A 24 -11.40 24.61 -10.51
N LEU A 25 -11.38 23.93 -11.66
CA LEU A 25 -10.72 24.44 -12.88
C LEU A 25 -11.35 25.77 -13.35
N ASN A 26 -12.63 25.98 -13.06
CA ASN A 26 -13.36 27.21 -13.35
C ASN A 26 -13.32 28.15 -12.14
N ALA A 27 -12.12 28.42 -11.61
CA ALA A 27 -11.97 29.24 -10.42
C ALA A 27 -12.64 30.61 -10.59
N TYR A 28 -13.57 30.91 -9.68
CA TYR A 28 -14.24 32.20 -9.58
C TYR A 28 -13.96 32.79 -8.20
N GLN A 29 -13.65 34.09 -8.16
CA GLN A 29 -13.59 34.82 -6.89
C GLN A 29 -14.96 35.43 -6.62
N SER A 30 -15.59 34.97 -5.53
CA SER A 30 -16.72 35.69 -4.94
C SER A 30 -16.26 36.42 -3.69
N GLU A 31 -17.00 37.44 -3.25
CA GLU A 31 -16.65 38.22 -2.04
C GLU A 31 -16.47 37.35 -0.78
N ASN A 32 -17.00 36.12 -0.77
CA ASN A 32 -16.99 35.23 0.39
C ASN A 32 -16.29 33.88 0.16
N SER A 33 -15.69 33.64 -1.01
CA SER A 33 -15.00 32.38 -1.29
C SER A 33 -13.85 32.54 -2.27
N VAL A 34 -12.66 32.12 -1.86
CA VAL A 34 -11.53 31.92 -2.77
C VAL A 34 -11.64 30.52 -3.35
N THR A 35 -11.85 30.44 -4.67
CA THR A 35 -11.73 29.18 -5.40
C THR A 35 -10.33 29.09 -5.99
N PHE A 36 -9.65 27.98 -5.78
CA PHE A 36 -8.33 27.72 -6.36
C PHE A 36 -8.47 26.93 -7.65
N ASN A 37 -7.73 27.30 -8.69
CA ASN A 37 -7.63 26.51 -9.92
C ASN A 37 -6.56 25.41 -9.86
N LYS A 38 -5.82 25.33 -8.76
CA LYS A 38 -4.84 24.29 -8.46
C LYS A 38 -4.98 23.81 -7.02
N ILE A 39 -4.89 22.50 -6.83
CA ILE A 39 -4.85 21.84 -5.53
C ILE A 39 -3.59 22.28 -4.77
N SER A 40 -2.44 22.39 -5.44
CA SER A 40 -1.20 22.85 -4.77
C SER A 40 -1.31 24.26 -4.16
N LEU A 41 -2.07 25.16 -4.80
CA LEU A 41 -2.34 26.49 -4.25
C LEU A 41 -3.24 26.42 -3.00
N ALA A 42 -4.30 25.62 -3.07
CA ALA A 42 -5.19 25.40 -1.93
C ALA A 42 -4.44 24.77 -0.74
N VAL A 43 -3.61 23.76 -0.98
CA VAL A 43 -2.79 23.10 0.05
C VAL A 43 -1.81 24.08 0.71
N ARG A 44 -1.19 24.98 -0.06
CA ARG A 44 -0.30 26.02 0.49
C ARG A 44 -1.07 26.99 1.39
N GLN A 45 -2.27 27.41 0.97
CA GLN A 45 -3.07 28.42 1.66
C GLN A 45 -3.85 27.87 2.87
N ALA A 46 -4.16 26.58 2.87
CA ALA A 46 -4.93 25.94 3.94
C ALA A 46 -4.16 25.93 5.27
N ASP A 47 -4.86 26.15 6.37
CA ASP A 47 -4.35 25.98 7.72
C ASP A 47 -4.49 24.51 8.18
N GLU A 48 -3.87 24.14 9.30
CA GLU A 48 -4.02 22.79 9.85
C GLU A 48 -5.49 22.54 10.25
N GLY A 49 -6.03 21.39 9.83
CA GLY A 49 -7.42 21.00 10.05
C GLY A 49 -8.39 21.45 8.97
N ASP A 50 -7.94 22.25 7.99
CA ASP A 50 -8.77 22.71 6.88
C ASP A 50 -9.18 21.55 5.94
N THR A 51 -10.28 21.79 5.23
CA THR A 51 -10.84 20.87 4.23
C THR A 51 -10.75 21.48 2.84
N LEU A 52 -10.27 20.71 1.88
CA LEU A 52 -10.26 21.05 0.46
C LEU A 52 -11.36 20.22 -0.23
N LEU A 53 -12.37 20.89 -0.78
CA LEU A 53 -13.36 20.27 -1.65
C LEU A 53 -12.90 20.45 -3.09
N ILE A 54 -12.59 19.34 -3.75
CA ILE A 54 -12.02 19.31 -5.09
C ILE A 54 -13.12 18.93 -6.05
N ASP A 55 -13.50 19.86 -6.91
CA ASP A 55 -14.47 19.61 -7.98
C ASP A 55 -13.93 18.59 -8.97
N GLU A 56 -14.84 18.06 -9.78
CA GLU A 56 -14.48 17.26 -10.94
C GLU A 56 -13.59 18.04 -11.92
N GLY A 57 -12.65 17.36 -12.54
CA GLY A 57 -11.72 17.98 -13.46
C GLY A 57 -10.39 17.25 -13.56
N TRP A 58 -9.62 17.67 -14.55
CA TRP A 58 -8.25 17.24 -14.82
C TRP A 58 -7.27 18.27 -14.27
N TYR A 59 -6.66 17.98 -13.13
CA TYR A 59 -5.65 18.81 -12.47
C TYR A 59 -4.26 18.31 -12.91
N ASP A 60 -3.83 18.77 -14.08
CA ASP A 60 -2.58 18.32 -14.69
C ASP A 60 -1.35 19.06 -14.14
N ASN A 61 -0.27 18.30 -13.95
CA ASN A 61 1.03 18.74 -13.44
C ASN A 61 0.95 19.52 -12.12
N ASP A 62 0.09 19.06 -11.21
CA ASP A 62 -0.15 19.73 -9.94
C ASP A 62 0.55 19.02 -8.77
N PHE A 63 1.86 19.24 -8.64
CA PHE A 63 2.66 18.69 -7.54
C PHE A 63 2.39 19.39 -6.22
N PHE A 64 2.16 18.62 -5.17
CA PHE A 64 2.11 19.16 -3.82
C PHE A 64 2.50 18.13 -2.76
N VAL A 65 3.01 18.68 -1.68
CA VAL A 65 3.32 17.97 -0.45
C VAL A 65 2.32 18.40 0.61
N ILE A 66 1.64 17.46 1.25
CA ILE A 66 0.77 17.75 2.38
C ILE A 66 1.63 17.66 3.64
N SER A 67 2.07 18.80 4.18
CA SER A 67 2.94 18.88 5.36
C SER A 67 2.21 19.10 6.69
N LYS A 68 0.88 19.23 6.65
CA LYS A 68 0.01 19.51 7.81
C LYS A 68 -1.26 18.67 7.70
N LYS A 69 -1.97 18.48 8.82
CA LYS A 69 -3.23 17.75 8.84
C LYS A 69 -4.24 18.44 7.93
N LEU A 70 -4.66 17.79 6.85
CA LEU A 70 -5.69 18.28 5.94
C LEU A 70 -6.72 17.20 5.62
N VAL A 71 -7.90 17.62 5.18
CA VAL A 71 -8.90 16.73 4.59
C VAL A 71 -9.10 17.11 3.14
N LEU A 72 -8.78 16.21 2.20
CA LEU A 72 -9.02 16.41 0.78
C LEU A 72 -10.18 15.51 0.35
N ILE A 73 -11.23 16.12 -0.20
CA ILE A 73 -12.45 15.45 -0.62
C ILE A 73 -12.62 15.67 -2.12
N GLY A 74 -12.41 14.61 -2.90
CA GLY A 74 -12.69 14.58 -4.33
C GLY A 74 -14.11 14.16 -4.65
N LYS A 75 -14.42 14.13 -5.94
CA LYS A 75 -15.79 13.87 -6.44
C LYS A 75 -16.32 12.47 -6.13
N GLN A 76 -15.43 11.50 -5.91
CA GLN A 76 -15.80 10.11 -5.59
C GLN A 76 -15.88 9.85 -4.09
N ALA A 77 -15.83 10.89 -3.25
CA ALA A 77 -15.80 10.70 -1.81
C ALA A 77 -17.07 9.99 -1.31
N GLY A 78 -16.87 9.02 -0.43
CA GLY A 78 -17.95 8.17 0.10
C GLY A 78 -18.57 7.19 -0.90
N LYS A 79 -18.11 7.16 -2.16
CA LYS A 79 -18.53 6.17 -3.15
C LYS A 79 -17.48 5.06 -3.18
N GLY A 80 -17.82 3.90 -2.64
CA GLY A 80 -16.91 2.75 -2.70
C GLY A 80 -16.67 2.35 -4.15
N PHE A 81 -15.43 2.06 -4.53
CA PHE A 81 -15.12 1.68 -5.92
C PHE A 81 -15.95 0.49 -6.42
N ARG A 82 -16.32 -0.43 -5.52
CA ARG A 82 -17.10 -1.62 -5.84
C ARG A 82 -18.50 -1.34 -6.38
N THR A 83 -19.08 -0.17 -6.10
CA THR A 83 -20.47 0.13 -6.47
C THR A 83 -20.60 0.83 -7.83
N ASP A 84 -19.58 1.54 -8.31
CA ASP A 84 -19.63 2.37 -9.52
C ASP A 84 -18.54 1.98 -10.53
N LYS A 85 -18.61 0.76 -11.09
CA LYS A 85 -17.79 0.35 -12.25
C LYS A 85 -18.13 1.11 -13.55
N THR A 86 -19.10 2.01 -13.53
CA THR A 86 -19.52 2.76 -14.71
C THR A 86 -18.56 3.91 -14.99
N GLU A 87 -17.86 3.83 -16.11
CA GLU A 87 -16.78 4.73 -16.57
C GLU A 87 -17.17 6.21 -16.79
N ASN A 88 -18.39 6.63 -16.44
CA ASN A 88 -18.95 7.96 -16.75
C ASN A 88 -19.28 8.83 -15.52
N THR A 89 -18.82 8.48 -14.33
CA THR A 89 -18.99 9.37 -13.18
C THR A 89 -17.92 10.46 -13.20
N ALA A 90 -18.29 11.69 -12.92
CA ALA A 90 -17.34 12.79 -12.82
C ALA A 90 -16.27 12.50 -11.74
N GLU A 91 -14.99 12.69 -12.06
CA GLU A 91 -13.85 12.38 -11.19
C GLU A 91 -13.00 13.65 -10.96
N SER A 92 -12.39 13.75 -9.77
CA SER A 92 -11.30 14.68 -9.51
C SER A 92 -10.00 13.95 -9.83
N ILE A 93 -9.43 14.22 -11.00
CA ILE A 93 -8.30 13.49 -11.55
C ILE A 93 -7.05 14.35 -11.43
N ILE A 94 -6.04 13.84 -10.73
CA ILE A 94 -4.74 14.48 -10.61
C ILE A 94 -3.76 13.71 -11.49
N THR A 95 -3.19 14.39 -12.48
CA THR A 95 -2.25 13.81 -13.43
C THR A 95 -0.91 14.50 -13.40
N PHE A 96 0.12 13.75 -13.79
CA PHE A 96 1.47 14.25 -13.87
C PHE A 96 2.14 13.70 -15.12
N SER A 97 2.36 14.61 -16.06
CA SER A 97 3.10 14.33 -17.28
C SER A 97 4.58 14.65 -16.98
N ASN A 98 5.44 13.63 -16.94
CA ASN A 98 6.91 13.76 -16.79
C ASN A 98 7.46 14.01 -15.37
N CYS A 99 6.85 13.45 -14.31
CA CYS A 99 7.46 13.50 -12.98
C CYS A 99 8.44 12.32 -12.78
N SER A 100 9.65 12.61 -12.31
CA SER A 100 10.66 11.62 -11.90
C SER A 100 10.48 11.14 -10.45
N GLU A 101 9.34 11.42 -9.82
CA GLU A 101 9.11 11.16 -8.40
C GLU A 101 7.67 10.67 -8.13
N ASN A 102 7.34 10.45 -6.85
CA ASN A 102 6.00 10.09 -6.39
C ASN A 102 4.99 11.21 -6.67
N LEU A 103 3.74 10.84 -6.97
CA LEU A 103 2.66 11.77 -7.28
C LEU A 103 2.27 12.68 -6.11
N LEU A 104 2.18 12.09 -4.91
CA LEU A 104 1.73 12.76 -3.70
C LEU A 104 2.58 12.31 -2.52
N LEU A 105 3.17 13.29 -1.82
CA LEU A 105 3.88 13.09 -0.57
C LEU A 105 3.03 13.61 0.60
N ILE A 106 2.71 12.72 1.55
CA ILE A 106 1.96 13.06 2.76
C ILE A 106 2.88 13.00 3.97
N ASN A 107 3.21 14.16 4.53
CA ASN A 107 3.98 14.35 5.76
C ASN A 107 3.13 14.89 6.93
N GLY A 108 1.88 15.27 6.68
CA GLY A 108 0.94 15.73 7.70
C GLY A 108 0.21 14.59 8.40
N SER A 109 0.44 14.40 9.69
CA SER A 109 -0.28 13.42 10.52
C SER A 109 -1.79 13.68 10.51
N GLY A 110 -2.59 12.61 10.53
CA GLY A 110 -4.05 12.71 10.57
C GLY A 110 -4.70 13.20 9.28
N THR A 111 -3.95 13.25 8.18
CA THR A 111 -4.46 13.66 6.86
C THR A 111 -5.46 12.64 6.32
N VAL A 112 -6.52 13.11 5.67
CA VAL A 112 -7.52 12.27 5.01
C VAL A 112 -7.58 12.62 3.53
N ILE A 113 -7.49 11.60 2.68
CA ILE A 113 -7.71 11.67 1.24
C ILE A 113 -8.90 10.77 0.90
N ASP A 114 -9.94 11.36 0.31
CA ASP A 114 -11.19 10.65 0.00
C ASP A 114 -11.64 10.94 -1.43
N GLY A 115 -11.80 9.92 -2.26
CA GLY A 115 -12.52 10.07 -3.53
C GLY A 115 -11.77 10.77 -4.66
N ILE A 116 -10.44 10.64 -4.71
CA ILE A 116 -9.58 11.26 -5.72
C ILE A 116 -8.98 10.19 -6.65
N THR A 117 -8.92 10.49 -7.94
CA THR A 117 -8.19 9.67 -8.92
C THR A 117 -6.79 10.24 -9.10
N PHE A 118 -5.80 9.36 -8.99
CA PHE A 118 -4.39 9.61 -9.18
C PHE A 118 -3.90 8.75 -10.35
N GLY A 119 -3.30 9.34 -11.37
CA GLY A 119 -2.79 8.53 -12.47
C GLY A 119 -2.27 9.33 -13.65
N ASN A 120 -1.58 8.64 -14.54
CA ASN A 120 -1.26 9.16 -15.86
C ASN A 120 -1.95 8.29 -16.92
N LEU A 121 -2.78 8.89 -17.77
CA LEU A 121 -3.47 8.17 -18.85
C LEU A 121 -2.56 7.88 -20.05
N SER A 122 -1.49 8.66 -20.24
CA SER A 122 -0.64 8.62 -21.43
C SER A 122 0.76 8.08 -21.18
N GLY A 123 1.07 7.68 -19.94
CA GLY A 123 2.39 7.17 -19.58
C GLY A 123 2.44 6.62 -18.16
N GLU A 124 3.64 6.33 -17.72
CA GLU A 124 3.94 5.61 -16.49
C GLU A 124 4.36 6.61 -15.38
N LEU A 125 3.76 6.53 -14.19
CA LEU A 125 4.17 7.33 -13.01
C LEU A 125 5.27 6.59 -12.25
N ILE A 126 6.30 7.24 -11.70
CA ILE A 126 7.28 6.50 -10.88
C ILE A 126 6.62 5.94 -9.60
N GLY A 127 5.83 6.71 -8.87
CA GLY A 127 5.06 6.18 -7.74
C GLY A 127 3.73 6.91 -7.55
N GLY A 128 2.74 6.24 -6.95
CA GLY A 128 1.44 6.85 -6.65
C GLY A 128 1.50 7.74 -5.41
N ILE A 129 1.08 7.24 -4.26
CA ILE A 129 1.02 8.00 -3.00
C ILE A 129 2.07 7.48 -2.03
N TYR A 130 2.96 8.36 -1.57
CA TYR A 130 3.93 8.05 -0.52
C TYR A 130 3.52 8.73 0.80
N VAL A 131 3.29 7.92 1.81
CA VAL A 131 2.84 8.35 3.14
C VAL A 131 3.98 8.22 4.13
N ASN A 132 4.33 9.34 4.76
CA ASN A 132 5.40 9.46 5.73
C ASN A 132 4.95 10.20 6.99
N ALA A 133 3.70 9.95 7.40
CA ALA A 133 3.09 10.47 8.60
C ALA A 133 2.05 9.50 9.14
N ASP A 134 1.83 9.51 10.45
CA ASP A 134 0.91 8.58 11.12
C ASP A 134 -0.57 9.00 10.99
N HIS A 135 -1.47 8.06 11.28
CA HIS A 135 -2.93 8.25 11.28
C HIS A 135 -3.50 8.80 9.96
N VAL A 136 -2.84 8.51 8.84
CA VAL A 136 -3.32 8.93 7.52
C VAL A 136 -4.40 7.98 7.03
N ILE A 137 -5.45 8.53 6.42
CA ILE A 137 -6.53 7.75 5.81
C ILE A 137 -6.55 8.03 4.31
N ILE A 138 -6.44 6.97 3.50
CA ILE A 138 -6.62 7.03 2.05
C ILE A 138 -7.77 6.09 1.70
N ARG A 139 -8.85 6.65 1.17
CA ARG A 139 -10.05 5.86 0.87
C ARG A 139 -10.80 6.30 -0.36
N ASN A 140 -11.52 5.35 -0.95
CA ASN A 140 -12.33 5.57 -2.16
C ASN A 140 -11.52 6.22 -3.31
N CYS A 141 -10.19 6.09 -3.29
CA CYS A 141 -9.32 6.64 -4.30
C CYS A 141 -9.11 5.63 -5.42
N LYS A 142 -8.74 6.15 -6.59
CA LYS A 142 -8.33 5.34 -7.74
C LYS A 142 -6.88 5.67 -8.07
N ILE A 143 -6.03 4.66 -8.17
CA ILE A 143 -4.61 4.80 -8.52
C ILE A 143 -4.36 4.00 -9.79
N ILE A 144 -3.90 4.67 -10.85
CA ILE A 144 -3.82 4.13 -12.20
C ILE A 144 -2.39 4.29 -12.74
N ASN A 145 -1.82 3.22 -13.31
CA ASN A 145 -0.56 3.25 -14.05
C ASN A 145 0.64 3.77 -13.23
N SER A 146 0.88 3.19 -12.05
CA SER A 146 2.09 3.43 -11.24
C SER A 146 3.18 2.43 -11.61
N LEU A 147 4.45 2.83 -11.73
CA LEU A 147 5.61 1.97 -12.01
C LEU A 147 6.15 1.31 -10.76
N MET A 148 6.19 2.04 -9.66
CA MET A 148 6.46 1.49 -8.34
C MET A 148 5.13 1.23 -7.66
N SER A 149 5.09 1.37 -6.33
CA SER A 149 3.88 1.15 -5.58
C SER A 149 2.81 2.19 -5.85
N GLY A 150 1.56 1.72 -5.93
CA GLY A 150 0.42 2.63 -6.02
C GLY A 150 0.25 3.41 -4.71
N ILE A 151 0.38 2.73 -3.57
CA ILE A 151 0.44 3.35 -2.24
C ILE A 151 1.62 2.76 -1.47
N PHE A 152 2.50 3.62 -0.96
CA PHE A 152 3.60 3.23 -0.08
C PHE A 152 3.46 3.91 1.29
N LEU A 153 3.27 3.10 2.33
CA LEU A 153 3.33 3.51 3.72
C LEU A 153 4.74 3.30 4.28
N SER A 154 5.43 4.40 4.61
CA SER A 154 6.74 4.34 5.26
C SER A 154 6.62 3.84 6.70
N ALA A 155 7.76 3.58 7.36
CA ALA A 155 7.77 3.23 8.79
C ALA A 155 7.16 4.31 9.72
N GLN A 156 7.04 5.56 9.24
CA GLN A 156 6.39 6.64 9.97
C GLN A 156 4.87 6.62 9.84
N ALA A 157 4.31 5.89 8.88
CA ALA A 157 2.89 5.88 8.58
C ALA A 157 2.05 4.99 9.52
N LYS A 158 2.40 4.96 10.81
CA LYS A 158 1.76 4.12 11.84
C LYS A 158 0.27 4.39 11.93
N ASN A 159 -0.52 3.35 12.26
CA ASN A 159 -1.98 3.46 12.42
C ASN A 159 -2.71 4.05 11.20
N SER A 160 -2.12 3.99 10.00
CA SER A 160 -2.77 4.48 8.79
C SER A 160 -3.78 3.47 8.24
N ILE A 161 -4.84 3.99 7.61
CA ILE A 161 -5.94 3.21 7.05
C ILE A 161 -5.99 3.38 5.54
N ILE A 162 -5.93 2.27 4.82
CA ILE A 162 -6.03 2.19 3.36
C ILE A 162 -7.25 1.35 3.02
N GLU A 163 -8.35 2.01 2.64
CA GLU A 163 -9.63 1.32 2.48
C GLU A 163 -10.41 1.65 1.21
N ASN A 164 -11.09 0.67 0.64
CA ASN A 164 -12.01 0.84 -0.51
C ASN A 164 -11.36 1.50 -1.75
N ASN A 165 -10.04 1.42 -1.90
CA ASN A 165 -9.34 1.99 -3.04
C ASN A 165 -9.35 1.04 -4.23
N PHE A 166 -9.18 1.59 -5.43
CA PHE A 166 -8.93 0.82 -6.64
C PHE A 166 -7.54 1.11 -7.18
N LEU A 167 -6.72 0.07 -7.25
CA LEU A 167 -5.36 0.14 -7.78
C LEU A 167 -5.29 -0.71 -9.03
N ILE A 168 -4.90 -0.11 -10.15
CA ILE A 168 -4.85 -0.77 -11.46
C ILE A 168 -3.54 -0.49 -12.18
N ASN A 169 -2.98 -1.53 -12.78
CA ASN A 169 -1.72 -1.46 -13.54
C ASN A 169 -0.60 -0.85 -12.68
N THR A 170 -0.32 -1.45 -11.52
CA THR A 170 0.83 -1.05 -10.69
C THR A 170 2.03 -1.93 -11.02
N GLY A 171 3.21 -1.34 -11.15
CA GLY A 171 4.46 -2.01 -11.48
C GLY A 171 4.91 -2.87 -10.33
N CYS A 172 5.60 -2.31 -9.33
CA CYS A 172 5.86 -3.00 -8.06
C CYS A 172 4.57 -3.20 -7.23
N GLU A 173 4.66 -3.43 -5.91
CA GLU A 173 3.49 -3.77 -5.11
C GLU A 173 2.40 -2.70 -5.14
N ALA A 174 1.15 -3.08 -5.38
CA ALA A 174 0.07 -2.10 -5.40
C ALA A 174 -0.02 -1.34 -4.06
N ILE A 175 0.11 -2.07 -2.94
CA ILE A 175 0.24 -1.49 -1.60
C ILE A 175 1.48 -2.07 -0.91
N LEU A 176 2.46 -1.23 -0.63
CA LEU A 176 3.62 -1.56 0.19
C LEU A 176 3.49 -0.89 1.56
N SER A 177 3.53 -1.68 2.64
CA SER A 177 3.40 -1.15 4.01
C SER A 177 4.56 -1.56 4.91
N ASN A 178 5.40 -0.58 5.24
CA ASN A 178 6.38 -0.68 6.34
C ASN A 178 5.84 -0.09 7.65
N ALA A 179 4.56 0.29 7.66
CA ALA A 179 3.92 0.96 8.78
C ALA A 179 3.37 -0.02 9.82
N LYS A 180 3.75 0.19 11.08
CA LYS A 180 3.22 -0.56 12.21
C LYS A 180 1.73 -0.28 12.41
N ASP A 181 0.97 -1.35 12.65
CA ASP A 181 -0.47 -1.32 12.93
C ASP A 181 -1.27 -0.65 11.79
N ALA A 182 -0.79 -0.78 10.55
CA ALA A 182 -1.52 -0.36 9.36
C ALA A 182 -2.77 -1.24 9.14
N VAL A 183 -3.81 -0.64 8.58
CA VAL A 183 -5.10 -1.29 8.32
C VAL A 183 -5.42 -1.19 6.83
N ILE A 184 -5.43 -2.32 6.13
CA ILE A 184 -5.59 -2.43 4.67
C ILE A 184 -6.86 -3.22 4.37
N LEU A 185 -7.93 -2.52 4.01
CA LEU A 185 -9.29 -3.07 3.99
C LEU A 185 -10.01 -2.89 2.64
N ASN A 186 -10.65 -3.94 2.14
CA ASN A 186 -11.62 -3.84 1.05
C ASN A 186 -11.09 -3.15 -0.23
N ASN A 187 -9.78 -3.13 -0.45
CA ASN A 187 -9.20 -2.58 -1.66
C ASN A 187 -9.40 -3.56 -2.82
N TYR A 188 -9.53 -3.02 -4.02
CA TYR A 188 -9.54 -3.80 -5.24
C TYR A 188 -8.25 -3.54 -6.00
N ILE A 189 -7.48 -4.60 -6.25
CA ILE A 189 -6.20 -4.54 -6.95
C ILE A 189 -6.33 -5.38 -8.21
N TYR A 190 -6.10 -4.77 -9.36
CA TYR A 190 -6.24 -5.43 -10.66
C TYR A 190 -4.99 -5.20 -11.51
N LYS A 191 -4.41 -6.29 -12.02
CA LYS A 191 -3.20 -6.27 -12.88
C LYS A 191 -2.03 -5.55 -12.21
N ASN A 192 -1.52 -6.12 -11.14
CA ASN A 192 -0.20 -5.73 -10.62
C ASN A 192 0.86 -6.52 -11.41
N SER A 193 1.84 -5.84 -12.01
CA SER A 193 2.74 -6.42 -13.02
C SER A 193 4.09 -6.92 -12.50
N GLU A 194 4.47 -6.58 -11.27
CA GLU A 194 5.67 -7.07 -10.59
C GLU A 194 5.39 -7.31 -9.09
N PHE A 195 6.10 -8.27 -8.51
CA PHE A 195 6.01 -8.65 -7.09
C PHE A 195 4.59 -9.02 -6.64
N SER A 196 4.30 -8.78 -5.36
CA SER A 196 3.03 -9.10 -4.71
C SER A 196 2.08 -7.91 -4.71
N ALA A 197 0.78 -8.15 -4.78
CA ALA A 197 -0.18 -7.04 -4.79
C ALA A 197 -0.19 -6.24 -3.47
N ILE A 198 -0.10 -6.91 -2.32
CA ILE A 198 0.06 -6.28 -1.01
C ILE A 198 1.30 -6.87 -0.33
N SER A 199 2.23 -6.01 0.07
CA SER A 199 3.39 -6.38 0.89
C SER A 199 3.35 -5.65 2.23
N THR A 200 3.67 -6.33 3.33
CA THR A 200 3.92 -5.64 4.61
C THR A 200 5.07 -6.22 5.39
N SER A 201 5.88 -5.36 6.01
CA SER A 201 7.03 -5.77 6.84
C SER A 201 6.81 -5.71 8.34
N THR A 202 5.63 -5.27 8.77
CA THR A 202 5.28 -5.16 10.19
C THR A 202 3.85 -5.66 10.43
N LYS A 203 3.44 -5.72 11.70
CA LYS A 203 2.08 -6.11 12.07
C LYS A 203 1.05 -5.19 11.38
N ALA A 204 0.14 -5.79 10.63
CA ALA A 204 -0.96 -5.11 9.96
C ALA A 204 -2.29 -5.89 10.10
N ILE A 205 -3.40 -5.24 9.75
CA ILE A 205 -4.70 -5.89 9.52
C ILE A 205 -4.95 -5.83 8.01
N ILE A 206 -5.05 -6.98 7.35
CA ILE A 206 -5.29 -7.09 5.91
C ILE A 206 -6.57 -7.88 5.70
N ARG A 207 -7.68 -7.21 5.34
CA ARG A 207 -8.99 -7.86 5.30
C ARG A 207 -9.87 -7.44 4.14
N GLY A 208 -10.56 -8.40 3.53
CA GLY A 208 -11.61 -8.12 2.55
C GLY A 208 -11.10 -7.61 1.20
N ASN A 209 -9.80 -7.62 0.96
CA ASN A 209 -9.23 -7.14 -0.30
C ASN A 209 -9.51 -8.14 -1.42
N GLN A 210 -9.77 -7.63 -2.63
CA GLN A 210 -9.94 -8.41 -3.84
C GLN A 210 -8.76 -8.14 -4.76
N ILE A 211 -8.04 -9.19 -5.13
CA ILE A 211 -6.79 -9.12 -5.87
C ILE A 211 -6.93 -10.01 -7.09
N GLU A 212 -6.77 -9.42 -8.27
CA GLU A 212 -6.94 -10.09 -9.55
C GLU A 212 -5.72 -9.90 -10.44
N ASN A 213 -5.20 -11.01 -10.93
CA ASN A 213 -4.01 -11.05 -11.78
C ASN A 213 -2.77 -10.38 -11.11
N PRO A 214 -2.39 -10.74 -9.87
CA PRO A 214 -1.09 -10.32 -9.34
C PRO A 214 0.04 -11.05 -10.09
N ALA A 215 1.15 -10.36 -10.31
CA ALA A 215 2.29 -10.90 -11.04
C ALA A 215 2.98 -12.04 -10.31
N GLU A 216 3.08 -11.98 -8.98
CA GLU A 216 3.54 -13.08 -8.13
C GLU A 216 2.43 -13.50 -7.16
N SER A 217 2.44 -12.96 -5.94
CA SER A 217 1.55 -13.35 -4.85
C SER A 217 0.47 -12.31 -4.61
N GLY A 218 -0.65 -12.72 -4.00
CA GLY A 218 -1.66 -11.76 -3.57
C GLY A 218 -1.16 -10.91 -2.40
N ILE A 219 -0.74 -11.56 -1.33
CA ILE A 219 -0.27 -10.91 -0.10
C ILE A 219 1.08 -11.51 0.30
N TYR A 220 2.06 -10.67 0.60
CA TYR A 220 3.37 -11.09 1.06
C TYR A 220 3.74 -10.41 2.38
N LEU A 221 4.13 -11.24 3.35
CA LEU A 221 4.65 -10.77 4.63
C LEU A 221 6.18 -10.75 4.55
N ILE A 222 6.79 -9.64 4.94
CA ILE A 222 8.23 -9.41 4.83
C ILE A 222 8.84 -9.42 6.24
N GLY A 223 9.55 -10.49 6.57
CA GLY A 223 10.24 -10.64 7.85
C GLY A 223 9.33 -10.93 9.05
N ASN A 224 9.98 -11.07 10.21
CA ASN A 224 9.38 -11.71 11.38
C ASN A 224 8.27 -10.88 12.04
N GLN A 225 8.28 -9.54 11.92
CA GLN A 225 7.23 -8.71 12.54
C GLN A 225 5.92 -8.76 11.75
N ALA A 226 5.98 -9.03 10.45
CA ALA A 226 4.80 -9.13 9.59
C ALA A 226 3.94 -10.36 9.91
N VAL A 227 4.51 -11.43 10.48
CA VAL A 227 3.78 -12.67 10.83
C VAL A 227 2.70 -12.45 11.90
N LEU A 228 2.79 -11.35 12.66
CA LEU A 228 1.78 -10.94 13.65
C LEU A 228 0.53 -10.31 13.00
N SER A 229 0.51 -10.22 11.67
CA SER A 229 -0.62 -9.62 10.94
C SER A 229 -1.86 -10.50 10.99
N VAL A 230 -3.03 -9.85 11.03
CA VAL A 230 -4.32 -10.51 10.88
C VAL A 230 -4.73 -10.44 9.42
N ILE A 231 -4.80 -11.59 8.75
CA ILE A 231 -5.14 -11.69 7.33
C ILE A 231 -6.43 -12.52 7.19
N THR A 232 -7.53 -11.88 6.81
CA THR A 232 -8.84 -12.54 6.77
C THR A 232 -9.66 -12.11 5.56
N THR A 233 -10.48 -13.01 5.04
CA THR A 233 -11.49 -12.73 3.98
C THR A 233 -10.95 -12.02 2.72
N ASN A 234 -9.66 -12.18 2.38
CA ASN A 234 -9.11 -11.67 1.13
C ASN A 234 -9.37 -12.68 0.01
N ASN A 235 -9.66 -12.19 -1.19
CA ASN A 235 -9.87 -13.01 -2.38
C ASN A 235 -8.76 -12.72 -3.38
N VAL A 236 -7.97 -13.74 -3.74
CA VAL A 236 -6.87 -13.64 -4.70
C VAL A 236 -7.15 -14.60 -5.85
N VAL A 237 -7.27 -14.08 -7.07
CA VAL A 237 -7.55 -14.89 -8.27
C VAL A 237 -6.53 -14.61 -9.37
N ASN A 238 -6.23 -15.65 -10.15
CA ASN A 238 -5.32 -15.60 -11.30
C ASN A 238 -3.90 -15.09 -10.99
N GLY A 239 -3.39 -15.33 -9.78
CA GLY A 239 -1.98 -15.10 -9.47
C GLY A 239 -1.08 -16.17 -10.07
N THR A 240 0.19 -15.84 -10.31
CA THR A 240 1.18 -16.82 -10.80
C THR A 240 1.78 -17.68 -9.67
N ALA A 241 1.68 -17.21 -8.42
CA ALA A 241 2.22 -17.88 -7.23
C ALA A 241 1.15 -18.12 -6.14
N VAL A 242 1.59 -18.28 -4.88
CA VAL A 242 0.74 -18.53 -3.72
C VAL A 242 -0.06 -17.29 -3.34
N SER A 243 -1.31 -17.45 -2.89
CA SER A 243 -2.16 -16.32 -2.49
C SER A 243 -1.60 -15.50 -1.32
N ILE A 244 -0.98 -16.18 -0.34
CA ILE A 244 -0.33 -15.56 0.82
C ILE A 244 1.03 -16.24 1.03
N ILE A 245 2.11 -15.46 1.05
CA ILE A 245 3.46 -15.95 1.38
C ILE A 245 3.87 -15.43 2.76
N TYR A 246 4.34 -16.37 3.59
CA TYR A 246 5.11 -16.10 4.78
C TYR A 246 6.57 -16.39 4.44
N PRO A 247 7.53 -15.52 4.78
CA PRO A 247 8.93 -15.87 4.61
C PRO A 247 9.20 -16.97 5.64
N SER A 248 9.54 -18.18 5.17
CA SER A 248 10.13 -19.17 6.05
C SER A 248 11.37 -18.53 6.68
N GLU A 249 11.53 -18.66 7.99
CA GLU A 249 12.73 -18.22 8.70
C GLU A 249 13.97 -18.46 7.85
N ASN A 250 14.79 -17.43 7.72
CA ASN A 250 16.09 -17.52 7.07
C ASN A 250 16.80 -18.76 7.64
N PRO A 251 17.04 -19.83 6.87
CA PRO A 251 17.58 -21.09 7.41
C PRO A 251 19.02 -20.97 7.93
N ASN A 252 19.58 -19.75 7.94
CA ASN A 252 20.97 -19.44 8.29
C ASN A 252 21.13 -18.70 9.62
N GLU A 253 20.06 -18.41 10.38
CA GLU A 253 20.19 -17.82 11.72
C GLU A 253 20.00 -18.88 12.81
N GLU A 254 21.07 -19.64 13.08
CA GLU A 254 21.19 -20.39 14.33
C GLU A 254 21.23 -19.40 15.51
N GLY A 255 20.14 -19.27 16.29
CA GLY A 255 20.23 -18.66 17.61
C GLY A 255 19.02 -17.92 18.18
N LEU A 256 17.92 -17.76 17.45
CA LEU A 256 16.73 -17.12 18.02
C LEU A 256 15.73 -18.18 18.50
N THR A 257 15.57 -18.27 19.82
CA THR A 257 14.50 -19.08 20.43
C THR A 257 13.14 -18.49 20.05
N PRO A 258 12.18 -19.28 19.55
CA PRO A 258 10.90 -18.77 19.10
C PRO A 258 10.06 -18.26 20.28
N GLU A 259 9.75 -16.96 20.29
CA GLU A 259 8.57 -16.46 21.01
C GLU A 259 7.33 -16.97 20.28
N THR A 260 6.85 -18.13 20.72
CA THR A 260 5.66 -18.80 20.21
C THR A 260 4.40 -18.06 20.66
N THR A 261 4.13 -16.90 20.04
CA THR A 261 2.79 -16.29 20.13
C THR A 261 1.92 -16.95 19.05
N PRO A 262 0.81 -17.63 19.40
CA PRO A 262 -0.03 -18.31 18.41
C PRO A 262 -0.65 -17.31 17.43
N VAL A 263 -0.43 -17.52 16.13
CA VAL A 263 -1.23 -16.87 15.07
C VAL A 263 -2.59 -17.56 15.04
N THR A 264 -3.66 -16.82 15.37
CA THR A 264 -5.02 -17.34 15.19
C THR A 264 -5.43 -17.11 13.74
N LEU A 265 -5.32 -18.16 12.92
CA LEU A 265 -5.80 -18.18 11.53
C LEU A 265 -7.30 -18.52 11.51
N GLU A 266 -8.16 -17.50 11.44
CA GLU A 266 -9.51 -17.67 10.90
C GLU A 266 -9.48 -17.44 9.39
N ALA A 267 -8.78 -18.32 8.66
CA ALA A 267 -8.76 -18.30 7.22
C ALA A 267 -10.06 -18.90 6.66
N GLN A 268 -11.14 -18.10 6.60
CA GLN A 268 -12.22 -18.32 5.63
C GLN A 268 -11.84 -17.63 4.31
N SER A 269 -10.83 -18.16 3.62
CA SER A 269 -10.55 -17.81 2.23
C SER A 269 -11.27 -18.82 1.32
N PHE A 270 -12.29 -18.36 0.58
CA PHE A 270 -12.86 -19.15 -0.50
C PHE A 270 -11.89 -19.13 -1.68
N PHE A 271 -11.27 -20.27 -1.97
CA PHE A 271 -10.45 -20.46 -3.17
C PHE A 271 -11.36 -20.99 -4.30
N ASP A 272 -11.78 -20.14 -5.23
CA ASP A 272 -12.43 -20.59 -6.49
C ASP A 272 -11.33 -20.76 -7.55
N ASN A 273 -10.72 -21.94 -7.61
CA ASN A 273 -9.69 -22.26 -8.59
C ASN A 273 -10.35 -22.66 -9.93
N LYS A 274 -10.76 -21.67 -10.73
CA LYS A 274 -11.37 -21.88 -12.06
C LYS A 274 -10.38 -22.05 -13.21
N THR A 275 -9.08 -22.03 -12.96
CA THR A 275 -8.08 -22.24 -14.01
C THR A 275 -7.14 -23.36 -13.56
N GLY A 276 -7.34 -24.56 -14.10
CA GLY A 276 -6.66 -25.81 -13.74
C GLY A 276 -5.15 -25.85 -14.03
N ASN A 277 -4.37 -24.96 -13.41
CA ASN A 277 -2.92 -25.05 -13.35
C ASN A 277 -2.49 -25.48 -11.96
N ASN A 278 -2.09 -26.75 -11.87
CA ASN A 278 -1.38 -27.34 -10.75
C ASN A 278 -0.06 -26.59 -10.52
N ILE A 279 0.10 -25.95 -9.35
CA ILE A 279 1.41 -25.52 -8.85
C ILE A 279 1.54 -26.05 -7.43
N ASN A 280 2.66 -26.74 -7.18
CA ASN A 280 2.95 -27.60 -6.04
C ASN A 280 2.48 -27.08 -4.68
N HIS A 281 1.71 -27.92 -3.99
CA HIS A 281 1.36 -27.79 -2.58
C HIS A 281 2.63 -27.88 -1.72
N GLN A 282 3.09 -26.76 -1.14
CA GLN A 282 3.73 -26.85 0.17
C GLN A 282 2.62 -27.03 1.20
N LYS A 283 2.48 -28.27 1.68
CA LYS A 283 1.62 -28.64 2.80
C LYS A 283 1.88 -27.70 3.98
N ILE A 284 0.82 -27.02 4.40
CA ILE A 284 0.72 -26.39 5.71
C ILE A 284 0.88 -27.50 6.76
N ASN A 285 2.03 -27.57 7.43
CA ASN A 285 2.19 -28.38 8.63
C ASN A 285 1.54 -27.61 9.80
N LEU A 286 0.25 -27.83 10.02
CA LEU A 286 -0.41 -27.50 11.28
C LEU A 286 0.13 -28.47 12.35
N PHE A 287 1.09 -28.01 13.16
CA PHE A 287 1.53 -28.73 14.36
C PHE A 287 0.39 -28.74 15.39
N ASN A 288 -0.42 -29.81 15.39
CA ASN A 288 -1.24 -30.19 16.53
C ASN A 288 -0.36 -30.88 17.57
N ASN A 289 0.24 -30.13 18.49
CA ASN A 289 0.86 -30.69 19.69
C ASN A 289 -0.23 -30.98 20.75
N PHE A 290 -0.91 -32.12 20.60
CA PHE A 290 -1.53 -32.80 21.74
C PHE A 290 -0.73 -34.07 22.06
N SER A 291 0.00 -34.00 23.19
CA SER A 291 0.45 -35.11 24.04
C SER A 291 1.07 -36.36 23.40
N SER A 292 2.39 -36.52 23.50
CA SER A 292 3.01 -37.77 23.97
C SER A 292 4.52 -37.64 24.25
N GLN A 293 4.92 -36.81 25.22
CA GLN A 293 6.20 -37.00 25.93
C GLN A 293 6.10 -38.10 27.00
N ALA A 294 5.52 -39.25 26.64
CA ALA A 294 5.47 -40.40 27.53
C ALA A 294 5.37 -41.70 26.74
N ALA A 295 6.42 -42.07 25.99
CA ALA A 295 6.77 -43.48 25.76
C ALA A 295 8.08 -43.61 24.95
N LYS A 296 9.08 -44.25 25.59
CA LYS A 296 10.30 -44.87 25.02
C LYS A 296 11.42 -43.88 24.64
N GLY A 297 12.58 -43.84 25.30
CA GLY A 297 13.28 -44.87 26.07
C GLY A 297 14.36 -45.54 25.22
N ILE A 298 15.60 -45.06 25.35
CA ILE A 298 16.88 -45.79 25.36
C ILE A 298 17.16 -46.78 24.21
N SER A 299 18.12 -46.41 23.33
CA SER A 299 19.21 -47.25 22.73
C SER A 299 19.67 -46.62 21.41
N GLY A 300 20.93 -46.43 21.02
CA GLY A 300 22.29 -46.56 21.56
C GLY A 300 23.19 -45.87 20.51
N LEU A 301 24.10 -44.97 20.87
CA LEU A 301 25.54 -45.19 21.02
C LEU A 301 26.17 -46.32 20.16
N LEU A 302 27.24 -45.92 19.45
CA LEU A 302 28.27 -46.69 18.71
C LEU A 302 27.86 -47.06 17.26
N ASN A 303 28.61 -46.79 16.18
CA ASN A 303 30.08 -46.86 16.06
C ASN A 303 30.59 -46.25 14.73
N HIS A 304 31.87 -45.85 14.75
CA HIS A 304 32.88 -45.84 13.67
C HIS A 304 33.07 -44.69 12.66
N ASP A 305 34.05 -43.85 13.00
CA ASP A 305 35.24 -43.40 12.24
C ASP A 305 35.51 -43.98 10.84
N ASN A 306 35.86 -43.11 9.87
CA ASN A 306 37.27 -42.89 9.44
C ASN A 306 37.39 -41.98 8.18
N ARG A 307 38.32 -41.00 8.25
CA ARG A 307 39.41 -40.61 7.29
C ARG A 307 39.07 -40.41 5.79
N SER A 308 39.66 -39.49 5.01
CA SER A 308 40.78 -38.55 5.13
C SER A 308 40.87 -37.67 3.86
N SER A 309 41.58 -36.53 4.01
CA SER A 309 42.59 -35.97 3.08
C SER A 309 42.21 -35.37 1.70
N ASP A 310 42.32 -34.03 1.65
CA ASP A 310 43.18 -33.21 0.76
C ASP A 310 42.64 -32.61 -0.58
N PRO A 311 43.26 -31.50 -1.07
CA PRO A 311 42.57 -30.30 -1.59
C PRO A 311 42.97 -29.99 -3.06
N PHE A 312 42.83 -28.72 -3.50
CA PHE A 312 42.99 -28.14 -4.87
C PHE A 312 41.66 -28.10 -5.66
N THR A 313 41.26 -27.06 -6.40
CA THR A 313 41.92 -25.84 -6.90
C THR A 313 40.82 -24.86 -7.33
N SER A 314 41.07 -23.57 -7.11
CA SER A 314 40.40 -22.42 -7.74
C SER A 314 40.58 -22.38 -9.27
N GLN A 315 39.53 -22.07 -10.05
CA GLN A 315 39.54 -21.04 -11.11
C GLN A 315 38.23 -20.92 -11.90
N ASN A 316 37.87 -19.65 -12.18
CA ASN A 316 37.08 -19.12 -13.31
C ASN A 316 35.54 -19.14 -13.26
N LEU A 317 35.00 -18.17 -12.52
CA LEU A 317 33.74 -17.48 -12.85
C LEU A 317 34.10 -16.15 -13.53
N MET A 318 33.81 -16.00 -14.83
CA MET A 318 34.00 -14.76 -15.58
C MET A 318 32.64 -14.29 -16.11
N LEU A 319 31.90 -13.56 -15.27
CA LEU A 319 30.72 -12.81 -15.71
C LEU A 319 31.17 -11.38 -16.08
N ARG A 320 30.93 -11.01 -17.33
CA ARG A 320 31.14 -9.65 -17.85
C ARG A 320 30.05 -8.72 -17.30
N SER A 321 30.40 -7.84 -16.37
CA SER A 321 29.64 -6.62 -16.07
C SER A 321 30.02 -5.54 -17.09
N LYS A 322 29.07 -5.11 -17.92
CA LYS A 322 29.18 -3.89 -18.73
C LYS A 322 28.54 -2.73 -17.97
N ASP A 323 29.37 -1.74 -17.65
CA ASP A 323 29.10 -0.30 -17.57
C ASP A 323 27.65 0.16 -17.35
N ILE A 324 27.31 0.43 -16.09
CA ILE A 324 26.32 1.46 -15.76
C ILE A 324 27.03 2.46 -14.83
N SER A 325 27.28 3.65 -15.37
CA SER A 325 27.81 4.80 -14.66
C SER A 325 26.91 5.18 -13.47
N ALA A 326 27.53 5.39 -12.31
CA ALA A 326 26.85 5.85 -11.09
C ALA A 326 26.15 7.21 -11.31
N PRO A 327 24.94 7.44 -10.76
CA PRO A 327 24.32 8.75 -10.78
C PRO A 327 25.08 9.75 -9.86
N PRO A 328 25.10 11.05 -10.21
CA PRO A 328 25.81 12.06 -9.43
C PRO A 328 25.19 12.25 -8.03
N SER A 329 26.03 12.52 -7.04
CA SER A 329 25.64 12.73 -5.65
C SER A 329 24.79 14.01 -5.47
N LEU A 330 23.84 13.96 -4.52
CA LEU A 330 22.91 15.03 -4.13
C LEU A 330 23.55 16.39 -3.76
N SER A 331 24.88 16.47 -3.66
CA SER A 331 25.62 17.69 -3.32
C SER A 331 25.73 18.72 -4.46
N SER A 332 25.34 18.38 -5.70
CA SER A 332 25.46 19.28 -6.86
C SER A 332 24.22 20.16 -7.15
N LEU A 333 23.10 19.99 -6.44
CA LEU A 333 21.84 20.70 -6.70
C LEU A 333 21.58 21.95 -5.83
N LEU A 334 22.54 22.35 -4.97
CA LEU A 334 22.36 23.47 -4.04
C LEU A 334 23.08 24.77 -4.46
N ARG A 335 23.36 24.95 -5.76
CA ARG A 335 24.12 26.11 -6.27
C ARG A 335 23.56 26.76 -7.54
N ILE A 336 22.24 26.90 -7.68
CA ILE A 336 21.67 27.89 -8.62
C ILE A 336 20.39 28.49 -8.02
N GLN A 337 20.55 29.44 -7.09
CA GLN A 337 19.61 30.54 -6.86
C GLN A 337 20.40 31.75 -6.35
N ASN A 338 20.81 32.60 -7.30
CA ASN A 338 20.97 34.04 -7.17
C ASN A 338 20.51 34.63 -8.50
#